data_AF-A0A6L6CLM7-F1
#
_entry.id   AF-A0A6L6CLM7-F1
#
_cell.length_a   1.000
_cell.length_b   1.000
_cell.length_c   1.000
_cell.angle_alpha   90.00
_cell.angle_beta   90.00
_cell.angle_gamma   90.00
#
_symmetry.space_group_name_H-M   'P 1'
#
loop_
_entity.id
_entity.type
_entity.pdbx_description
1 polymer ?
#
loop_
_entity_poly.entity_id
_entity_poly.type
_entity_poly.pdbx_seq_one_letter_code
_entity_poly.pdbx_strand_id
1 'polypeptide(L)'
;MASKKGVSSTRNGRDSNAQRLGVKRYSGQEVNAGEIIVRQRGTHFHPGKNVGKGKDDTLFALAAGAVEFGTKGGRRVVNIVEAA
;
A
#
# COMPACT_ATOMS: atom_id res chain seq x y z
N MET A 1 -59.39 10.06 -3.69
CA MET A 1 -58.11 9.70 -4.34
C MET A 1 -57.01 10.57 -3.76
N ALA A 2 -56.22 10.04 -2.82
CA ALA A 2 -55.04 10.71 -2.30
C ALA A 2 -53.92 9.66 -2.15
N SER A 3 -53.26 9.34 -3.25
CA SER A 3 -52.01 8.56 -3.20
C SER A 3 -50.91 9.51 -2.75
N LYS A 4 -50.28 9.16 -1.63
CA LYS A 4 -49.23 9.95 -0.99
C LYS A 4 -48.10 10.22 -1.99
N LYS A 5 -47.81 11.51 -2.21
CA LYS A 5 -46.66 12.01 -2.96
C LYS A 5 -45.40 11.71 -2.14
N GLY A 6 -44.60 10.75 -2.60
CA GLY A 6 -43.24 10.52 -2.09
C GLY A 6 -43.06 9.21 -1.34
N VAL A 7 -42.52 8.21 -2.03
CA VAL A 7 -41.74 7.13 -1.41
C VAL A 7 -40.49 6.95 -2.27
N SER A 8 -39.41 7.62 -1.89
CA SER A 8 -38.07 7.28 -2.38
C SER A 8 -37.48 6.27 -1.39
N SER A 9 -37.14 5.07 -1.86
CA SER A 9 -36.46 4.05 -1.04
C SER A 9 -35.00 3.97 -1.47
N THR A 10 -34.08 4.10 -0.53
CA THR A 10 -32.66 3.87 -0.76
C THR A 10 -32.34 2.41 -0.51
N ARG A 11 -32.01 1.66 -1.58
CA ARG A 11 -31.51 0.27 -1.49
C ARG A 11 -29.99 0.19 -1.28
N ASN A 12 -29.31 1.33 -1.39
CA ASN A 12 -27.86 1.46 -1.33
C ASN A 12 -27.46 2.22 -0.05
N GLY A 13 -26.34 1.81 0.57
CA GLY A 13 -25.87 2.35 1.86
C GLY A 13 -24.87 1.44 2.59
N ARG A 14 -24.46 0.33 1.97
CA ARG A 14 -23.41 -0.56 2.48
C ARG A 14 -22.09 -0.19 1.84
N ASP A 15 -21.11 0.10 2.68
CA ASP A 15 -19.71 0.17 2.29
C ASP A 15 -18.88 -0.60 3.31
N SER A 16 -17.72 -1.07 2.87
CA SER A 16 -16.76 -1.76 3.70
C SER A 16 -15.86 -0.77 4.46
N ASN A 17 -15.33 -1.19 5.60
CA ASN A 17 -14.38 -0.37 6.35
C ASN A 17 -13.10 -0.10 5.54
N ALA A 18 -12.54 1.09 5.71
CA ALA A 18 -11.26 1.44 5.10
C ALA A 18 -10.12 0.56 5.64
N GLN A 19 -9.31 0.01 4.73
CA GLN A 19 -8.24 -0.96 5.05
C GLN A 19 -6.87 -0.30 5.31
N ARG A 20 -6.80 1.04 5.30
CA ARG A 20 -5.56 1.82 5.53
C ARG A 20 -4.38 1.37 4.67
N LEU A 21 -4.63 1.02 3.41
CA LEU A 21 -3.60 0.73 2.40
C LEU A 21 -2.75 1.98 2.11
N GLY A 22 -1.63 1.79 1.44
CA GLY A 22 -0.72 2.85 1.03
C GLY A 22 0.70 2.70 1.57
N VAL A 23 1.54 3.65 1.18
CA VAL A 23 2.93 3.79 1.62
C VAL A 23 2.96 4.16 3.11
N LYS A 24 3.88 3.54 3.85
CA LYS A 24 4.12 3.73 5.29
C LYS A 24 5.48 4.34 5.58
N ARG A 25 6.46 4.10 4.69
CA ARG A 25 7.78 4.71 4.72
C ARG A 25 8.10 5.30 3.36
N TYR A 26 8.51 6.56 3.36
CA TYR A 26 8.79 7.34 2.16
C TYR A 26 10.29 7.36 1.84
N SER A 27 10.63 7.84 0.65
CA SER A 27 12.02 7.90 0.19
C SER A 27 12.91 8.67 1.18
N GLY A 28 14.12 8.15 1.44
CA GLY A 28 15.09 8.75 2.35
C GLY A 28 14.83 8.49 3.84
N GLN A 29 13.73 7.83 4.21
CA GLN A 29 13.49 7.45 5.60
C GLN A 29 14.29 6.20 5.96
N GLU A 30 14.93 6.22 7.13
CA GLU A 30 15.58 5.06 7.71
C GLU A 30 14.54 4.05 8.20
N VAL A 31 14.80 2.78 7.90
CA VAL A 31 13.98 1.65 8.30
C VAL A 31 14.85 0.54 8.89
N ASN A 32 14.31 -0.19 9.85
CA ASN A 32 14.94 -1.40 10.36
C ASN A 32 14.55 -2.63 9.52
N ALA A 33 15.32 -3.72 9.66
CA ALA A 33 14.92 -5.00 9.09
C ALA A 33 13.54 -5.44 9.65
N GLY A 34 12.67 -5.92 8.77
CA GLY A 34 11.30 -6.34 9.07
C GLY A 34 10.25 -5.23 9.02
N GLU A 35 10.65 -3.96 8.86
CA GLU A 35 9.73 -2.83 8.90
C GLU A 35 8.86 -2.73 7.63
N ILE A 36 7.59 -2.35 7.78
CA ILE A 36 6.64 -2.28 6.66
C ILE A 36 6.83 -0.98 5.89
N ILE A 37 7.00 -1.10 4.56
CA ILE A 37 7.19 0.03 3.65
C ILE A 37 5.89 0.39 2.95
N VAL A 38 5.16 -0.60 2.41
CA VAL A 38 3.91 -0.39 1.67
C VAL A 38 2.91 -1.49 1.99
N ARG A 39 1.68 -1.14 2.37
CA ARG A 39 0.55 -2.08 2.40
C ARG A 39 -0.29 -1.87 1.14
N GLN A 40 -0.45 -2.89 0.32
CA GLN A 40 -1.11 -2.76 -0.97
C GLN A 40 -2.01 -3.98 -1.26
N ARG A 41 -2.81 -3.88 -2.32
CA ARG A 41 -3.54 -4.99 -2.92
C ARG A 41 -3.05 -5.15 -4.34
N GLY A 42 -2.50 -6.32 -4.66
CA GLY A 42 -1.68 -6.48 -5.86
C GLY A 42 -0.35 -5.71 -5.76
N THR A 43 0.48 -5.84 -6.78
CA THR A 43 1.83 -5.25 -6.82
C THR A 43 1.86 -3.94 -7.58
N HIS A 44 1.33 -2.87 -6.97
CA HIS A 44 1.46 -1.51 -7.48
C HIS A 44 2.92 -1.02 -7.39
N PHE A 45 3.58 -1.42 -6.30
CA PHE A 45 5.03 -1.39 -6.15
C PHE A 45 5.58 -2.82 -6.08
N HIS A 46 6.74 -3.04 -6.69
CA HIS A 46 7.40 -4.33 -6.73
C HIS A 46 8.58 -4.34 -5.76
N PRO A 47 8.90 -5.51 -5.16
CA PRO A 47 10.10 -5.65 -4.34
C PRO A 47 11.34 -5.43 -5.20
N GLY A 48 12.24 -4.58 -4.71
CA GLY A 48 13.56 -4.35 -5.28
C GLY A 48 14.66 -4.91 -4.38
N LYS A 49 15.80 -4.23 -4.31
CA LYS A 49 16.93 -4.66 -3.46
C LYS A 49 16.55 -4.57 -1.98
N ASN A 50 16.86 -5.61 -1.20
CA ASN A 50 16.64 -5.67 0.25
C ASN A 50 15.17 -5.48 0.69
N VAL A 51 14.20 -5.77 -0.19
CA VAL A 51 12.76 -5.69 0.10
C VAL A 51 12.08 -7.03 -0.17
N GLY A 52 11.34 -7.53 0.82
CA GLY A 52 10.53 -8.74 0.72
C GLY A 52 9.06 -8.42 0.37
N LYS A 53 8.35 -9.43 -0.15
CA LYS A 53 6.90 -9.35 -0.40
C LYS A 53 6.17 -10.39 0.45
N GLY A 54 5.20 -9.93 1.24
CA GLY A 54 4.32 -10.79 2.03
C GLY A 54 3.24 -11.49 1.18
N LYS A 55 2.52 -12.44 1.80
CA LYS A 55 1.40 -13.15 1.17
C LYS A 55 0.27 -12.20 0.72
N ASP A 56 0.08 -11.09 1.43
CA ASP A 56 -0.94 -10.08 1.16
C ASP A 56 -0.44 -8.92 0.28
N ASP A 57 0.70 -9.12 -0.41
CA ASP A 57 1.44 -8.14 -1.22
C ASP A 57 2.07 -6.97 -0.46
N THR A 58 2.05 -6.97 0.87
CA THR A 58 2.77 -5.98 1.69
C THR A 58 4.27 -6.06 1.43
N LEU A 59 4.92 -4.90 1.22
CA LEU A 59 6.36 -4.79 1.09
C LEU A 59 7.01 -4.45 2.44
N PHE A 60 8.07 -5.16 2.79
CA PHE A 60 8.80 -4.98 4.04
C PHE A 60 10.32 -5.06 3.84
N ALA A 61 11.06 -4.44 4.75
CA ALA A 61 12.51 -4.39 4.74
C ALA A 61 13.15 -5.73 5.09
N LEU A 62 14.15 -6.17 4.33
CA LEU A 62 14.98 -7.34 4.69
C LEU A 62 16.25 -6.94 5.44
N ALA A 63 16.72 -5.71 5.24
CA ALA A 63 17.88 -5.14 5.90
C ALA A 63 17.57 -3.71 6.37
N ALA A 64 18.34 -3.21 7.32
CA ALA A 64 18.24 -1.82 7.75
C ALA A 64 18.90 -0.88 6.72
N GLY A 65 18.37 0.34 6.60
CA GLY A 65 18.89 1.34 5.66
C GLY A 65 17.84 2.38 5.28
N ALA A 66 18.10 3.13 4.22
CA ALA A 66 17.19 4.16 3.71
C ALA A 66 16.30 3.62 2.58
N VAL A 67 15.02 3.98 2.59
CA VAL A 67 14.07 3.60 1.53
C VAL A 67 14.34 4.41 0.26
N GLU A 68 14.37 3.74 -0.89
CA GLU A 68 14.50 4.37 -2.21
C GLU A 68 13.41 3.85 -3.15
N PHE A 69 12.65 4.77 -3.74
CA PHE A 69 11.68 4.43 -4.78
C PHE A 69 12.32 4.61 -6.16
N GLY A 70 12.12 3.63 -7.04
CA GLY A 70 12.67 3.67 -8.40
C GLY A 70 11.75 3.04 -9.43
N THR A 71 12.23 2.98 -10.67
CA THR A 71 11.57 2.29 -11.78
C THR A 71 12.53 1.30 -12.42
N LYS A 72 12.06 0.09 -12.70
CA LYS A 72 12.83 -0.96 -13.38
C LYS A 72 11.95 -1.68 -14.38
N GLY A 73 12.30 -1.64 -15.66
CA GLY A 73 11.55 -2.29 -16.74
C GLY A 73 10.08 -1.86 -16.80
N GLY A 74 9.81 -0.55 -16.63
CA GLY A 74 8.45 0.01 -16.63
C GLY A 74 7.64 -0.25 -15.35
N ARG A 75 8.19 -0.94 -14.35
CA ARG A 75 7.54 -1.20 -13.05
C ARG A 75 8.13 -0.30 -11.98
N ARG A 76 7.29 0.21 -11.08
CA ARG A 76 7.77 0.88 -9.87
C ARG A 76 8.28 -0.15 -8.88
N VAL A 77 9.47 0.10 -8.34
CA VAL A 77 10.17 -0.76 -7.39
C VAL A 77 10.52 0.00 -6.12
N VAL A 78 10.62 -0.71 -5.01
CA VAL A 78 11.11 -0.18 -3.73
C VAL A 78 12.40 -0.90 -3.38
N ASN A 79 13.45 -0.14 -3.12
CA ASN A 79 14.73 -0.64 -2.66
C ASN A 79 15.01 -0.14 -1.24
N ILE A 80 15.90 -0.83 -0.53
CA ILE A 80 16.58 -0.29 0.64
C ILE A 80 18.06 -0.20 0.31
N VAL A 81 18.60 1.00 0.49
CA VAL A 81 20.02 1.30 0.37
C VAL A 81 20.60 1.23 1.78
N GLU A 82 21.55 0.33 1.99
CA GLU A 82 22.26 0.22 3.27
C GLU A 82 22.98 1.54 3.57
N ALA A 83 22.80 2.07 4.78
CA ALA A 83 23.58 3.19 5.26
C ALA A 83 25.00 2.67 5.56
N ALA A 84 26.00 3.33 4.98
CA ALA A 84 27.42 3.00 5.20
C ALA A 84 27.83 3.30 6.65
#